data_AF-A0A8J3KY01-F1
#
_entry.id   AF-A0A8J3KY01-F1
#
_cell.length_a   1.000
_cell.length_b   1.000
_cell.length_c   1.000
_cell.angle_alpha   90.00
_cell.angle_beta   90.00
_cell.angle_gamma   90.00
#
_symmetry.space_group_name_H-M   'P 1'
#
loop_
_entity.id
_entity.type
_entity.pdbx_description
1 polymer ?
#
loop_
_entity_poly.entity_id
_entity_poly.type
_entity_poly.pdbx_seq_one_letter_code
_entity_poly.pdbx_strand_id
1 'polypeptide(L)'
;MPSLAATATQTITLTALPTAALVLLTLGYIGLCWLLPFRRCQNCTGTGWTRTPLLRRTRPCRRCNGDGVRLRVGRRLFNHFAHLRRNAR
;
A
#
# COMPACT_ATOMS: atom_id res chain seq x y z
N MET A 1 -46.01 -18.09 5.02
CA MET A 1 -44.57 -18.04 5.36
C MET A 1 -43.58 -18.27 4.19
N PRO A 2 -43.94 -18.33 2.88
CA PRO A 2 -42.96 -18.55 1.79
C PRO A 2 -42.21 -17.28 1.33
N SER A 3 -42.63 -16.09 1.79
CA SER A 3 -42.06 -14.81 1.35
C SER A 3 -40.61 -14.59 1.79
N LEU A 4 -40.21 -15.10 2.96
CA LEU A 4 -38.85 -14.90 3.50
C LEU A 4 -37.79 -15.61 2.66
N ALA A 5 -38.09 -16.81 2.13
CA ALA A 5 -37.17 -17.57 1.29
C ALA A 5 -36.96 -16.88 -0.07
N ALA A 6 -38.02 -16.35 -0.69
CA ALA A 6 -37.92 -15.66 -1.98
C ALA A 6 -37.14 -14.34 -1.90
N THR A 7 -37.32 -13.57 -0.82
CA THR A 7 -36.57 -12.32 -0.60
C THR A 7 -35.09 -12.59 -0.29
N ALA A 8 -34.77 -13.67 0.42
CA ALA A 8 -33.38 -14.05 0.72
C ALA A 8 -32.59 -14.42 -0.56
N THR A 9 -33.19 -15.15 -1.51
CA THR A 9 -32.50 -15.51 -2.76
C THR A 9 -32.31 -14.30 -3.68
N GLN A 10 -33.25 -13.35 -3.69
CA GLN A 10 -33.13 -12.11 -4.48
C GLN A 10 -32.04 -11.18 -3.96
N THR A 11 -31.88 -11.04 -2.64
CA THR A 11 -30.84 -10.17 -2.08
C THR A 11 -29.44 -10.73 -2.29
N ILE A 12 -29.26 -12.05 -2.19
CA ILE A 12 -27.96 -12.71 -2.42
C ILE A 12 -27.51 -12.50 -3.88
N THR A 13 -28.38 -12.67 -4.87
CA THR A 13 -28.01 -12.52 -6.28
C THR A 13 -27.66 -11.08 -6.66
N LEU A 14 -28.43 -10.10 -6.15
CA LEU A 14 -28.18 -8.68 -6.38
C LEU A 14 -26.90 -8.18 -5.72
N THR A 15 -26.51 -8.75 -4.58
CA THR A 15 -25.33 -8.30 -3.81
C THR A 15 -24.06 -9.09 -4.12
N ALA A 16 -24.15 -10.31 -4.67
CA ALA A 16 -22.97 -11.14 -4.97
C ALA A 16 -22.01 -10.50 -5.98
N LEU A 17 -22.54 -9.90 -7.06
CA LEU A 17 -21.74 -9.22 -8.08
C LEU A 17 -20.93 -8.02 -7.54
N PRO A 18 -21.56 -7.02 -6.88
CA PRO A 18 -20.81 -5.88 -6.35
C PRO A 18 -19.86 -6.27 -5.22
N THR A 19 -20.22 -7.23 -4.36
CA THR A 19 -19.32 -7.71 -3.30
C THR A 19 -18.11 -8.44 -3.87
N ALA A 20 -18.28 -9.32 -4.84
CA ALA A 20 -17.17 -9.99 -5.52
C ALA A 20 -16.24 -8.99 -6.22
N ALA A 21 -16.79 -7.96 -6.90
CA ALA A 21 -16.00 -6.90 -7.50
C ALA A 21 -15.20 -6.10 -6.46
N LEU A 22 -15.81 -5.78 -5.31
CA LEU A 22 -15.12 -5.10 -4.21
C LEU A 22 -13.97 -5.94 -3.64
N VAL A 23 -14.20 -7.24 -3.47
CA VAL A 23 -13.17 -8.19 -3.00
C VAL A 23 -12.03 -8.28 -4.02
N LEU A 24 -12.32 -8.37 -5.32
CA LEU A 24 -11.28 -8.39 -6.35
C LEU A 24 -10.47 -7.08 -6.39
N LEU A 25 -11.14 -5.93 -6.29
CA LEU A 25 -10.46 -4.62 -6.27
C LEU A 25 -9.57 -4.46 -5.03
N THR A 26 -10.07 -4.87 -3.85
CA THR A 26 -9.29 -4.81 -2.60
C THR A 26 -8.09 -5.75 -2.65
N LEU A 27 -8.27 -7.00 -3.08
CA LEU A 27 -7.18 -7.94 -3.26
C LEU A 27 -6.17 -7.47 -4.32
N GLY A 28 -6.65 -6.95 -5.44
CA GLY A 28 -5.81 -6.38 -6.50
C GLY A 28 -5.00 -5.18 -6.03
N TYR A 29 -5.60 -4.29 -5.24
CA TYR A 29 -4.90 -3.15 -4.64
C TYR A 29 -3.84 -3.60 -3.63
N ILE A 30 -4.16 -4.57 -2.78
CA ILE A 30 -3.20 -5.17 -1.84
C ILE A 30 -2.03 -5.80 -2.60
N GLY A 31 -2.34 -6.58 -3.65
CA GLY A 31 -1.35 -7.19 -4.55
C GLY A 31 -0.46 -6.15 -5.22
N LEU A 32 -1.03 -5.06 -5.74
CA LEU A 32 -0.27 -3.97 -6.35
C LEU A 32 0.61 -3.23 -5.33
N CYS A 33 0.12 -3.06 -4.10
CA CYS A 33 0.88 -2.53 -2.98
C CYS A 33 2.04 -3.45 -2.55
N TRP A 34 1.91 -4.76 -2.80
CA TRP A 34 2.97 -5.75 -2.61
C TRP A 34 3.99 -5.75 -3.77
N LEU A 35 3.54 -5.74 -5.02
CA LEU A 35 4.39 -5.81 -6.21
C LEU A 35 5.21 -4.54 -6.46
N LEU A 36 4.68 -3.34 -6.15
CA LEU A 36 5.40 -2.07 -6.31
C LEU A 36 5.80 -1.48 -4.96
N PRO A 37 6.86 -2.00 -4.31
CA PRO A 37 7.26 -1.58 -2.97
C PRO A 37 7.82 -0.15 -2.91
N PHE A 38 8.26 0.43 -4.04
CA PHE A 38 8.96 1.72 -4.07
C PHE A 38 8.11 2.80 -4.76
N ARG A 39 7.94 3.95 -4.10
CA ARG A 39 7.53 5.21 -4.74
C ARG A 39 8.71 6.17 -4.74
N ARG A 40 8.87 6.96 -5.80
CA ARG A 40 9.86 8.04 -5.82
C ARG A 40 9.52 9.07 -4.75
N CYS A 41 10.51 9.58 -4.04
CA CYS A 41 10.28 10.68 -3.12
C CYS A 41 9.97 11.94 -3.92
N GLN A 42 8.79 12.53 -3.73
CA GLN A 42 8.38 13.75 -4.45
C GLN A 42 9.25 14.96 -4.11
N ASN A 43 9.81 15.01 -2.91
CA ASN A 43 10.60 16.16 -2.44
C ASN A 43 11.99 16.24 -3.07
N CYS A 44 12.57 15.11 -3.47
CA CYS A 44 13.85 15.06 -4.16
C CYS A 44 13.71 14.45 -5.56
N THR A 45 12.49 14.28 -6.06
CA THR A 45 12.16 13.70 -7.37
C THR A 45 12.87 12.37 -7.71
N GLY A 46 13.23 11.57 -6.69
CA GLY A 46 13.97 10.32 -6.88
C GLY A 46 15.50 10.43 -6.78
N THR A 47 16.06 11.63 -6.64
CA THR A 47 17.53 11.84 -6.60
C THR A 47 18.18 11.44 -5.27
N GLY A 48 17.44 11.45 -4.16
CA GLY A 48 17.97 11.18 -2.81
C GLY A 48 18.68 12.38 -2.16
N TRP A 49 18.96 13.43 -2.92
CA TRP A 49 19.70 14.60 -2.45
C TRP A 49 18.88 15.87 -2.60
N THR A 50 19.05 16.79 -1.67
CA THR A 50 18.48 18.15 -1.75
C THR A 50 19.62 19.14 -1.74
N ARG A 51 19.65 20.04 -2.72
CA ARG A 51 20.61 21.15 -2.76
C ARG A 51 20.01 22.34 -2.02
N THR A 52 20.72 22.83 -1.01
CA THR A 52 20.33 24.08 -0.35
C THR A 52 20.80 25.24 -1.25
N PRO A 53 19.90 26.15 -1.67
CA PRO A 53 20.27 27.23 -2.60
C PRO A 53 21.33 28.17 -2.02
N LEU A 54 21.33 28.36 -0.68
CA LEU A 54 22.21 29.29 0.01
C LEU A 54 23.65 28.79 0.19
N LEU A 55 23.86 27.50 0.43
CA LEU A 55 25.18 26.97 0.83
C LEU A 55 25.85 26.07 -0.23
N ARG A 56 25.22 25.87 -1.39
CA ARG A 56 25.65 24.90 -2.44
C ARG A 56 26.00 23.49 -1.91
N ARG A 57 25.63 23.17 -0.68
CA ARG A 57 25.90 21.90 -0.03
C ARG A 57 24.81 20.91 -0.39
N THR A 58 25.21 19.76 -0.92
CA THR A 58 24.34 18.61 -1.07
C THR A 58 24.11 18.02 0.32
N ARG A 59 22.85 17.94 0.72
CA ARG A 59 22.44 17.22 1.93
C ARG A 59 21.53 16.05 1.53
N PRO A 60 21.60 14.91 2.22
CA PRO A 60 20.65 13.83 2.00
C PRO A 60 19.24 14.38 2.25
N CYS A 61 18.28 13.99 1.41
CA CYS A 61 16.91 14.43 1.58
C CYS A 61 16.39 13.93 2.92
N ARG A 62 16.02 14.84 3.83
CA ARG A 62 15.50 14.52 5.18
C ARG A 62 14.25 13.62 5.18
N ARG A 63 13.55 13.54 4.04
CA ARG A 63 12.29 12.79 3.91
C ARG A 63 12.46 11.38 3.38
N CYS A 64 13.57 11.04 2.72
CA CYS A 64 13.91 9.67 2.32
C CYS A 64 15.29 9.23 2.83
N ASN A 65 15.90 10.01 3.72
CA ASN A 65 17.22 9.74 4.32
C ASN A 65 18.36 9.46 3.32
N GLY A 66 18.24 9.93 2.08
CA GLY A 66 19.26 9.68 1.04
C GLY A 66 18.88 8.61 0.01
N ASP A 67 17.86 7.79 0.27
CA ASP A 67 17.52 6.64 -0.58
C ASP A 67 16.87 7.04 -1.92
N GLY A 68 16.33 8.26 -2.02
CA GLY A 68 15.59 8.73 -3.20
C GLY A 68 14.21 8.11 -3.38
N VAL A 69 13.93 6.99 -2.70
CA VAL A 69 12.65 6.27 -2.72
C VAL A 69 12.01 6.22 -1.35
N ARG A 70 10.69 5.99 -1.33
CA ARG A 70 9.90 5.75 -0.12
C ARG A 70 9.19 4.41 -0.25
N LEU A 71 9.23 3.62 0.82
CA LEU A 71 8.53 2.33 0.89
C LEU A 71 7.00 2.54 0.96
N ARG A 72 6.27 1.85 0.09
CA ARG A 72 4.81 1.66 0.20
C ARG A 72 4.49 0.73 1.39
N VAL A 73 3.21 0.72 1.78
CA VAL A 73 2.69 -0.04 2.92
C VAL A 73 3.02 -1.54 2.83
N GLY A 74 2.96 -2.15 1.63
CA GLY A 74 3.24 -3.58 1.47
C GLY A 74 4.62 -4.01 1.99
N ARG A 75 5.69 -3.29 1.58
CA ARG A 75 7.06 -3.56 2.05
C ARG A 75 7.24 -3.25 3.54
N ARG A 76 6.53 -2.25 4.07
CA ARG A 76 6.54 -1.96 5.52
C ARG A 76 5.93 -3.11 6.32
N LEU A 77 4.82 -3.66 5.84
CA LEU A 77 4.14 -4.81 6.47
C LEU A 77 5.07 -6.01 6.48
N PHE A 78 5.70 -6.34 5.35
CA PHE A 78 6.64 -7.46 5.27
C PHE A 78 7.82 -7.27 6.23
N ASN A 79 8.40 -6.06 6.29
CA ASN A 79 9.48 -5.78 7.22
C ASN A 79 9.01 -5.90 8.69
N HIS A 80 7.80 -5.42 8.99
CA HIS A 80 7.19 -5.57 10.31
C HIS A 80 7.00 -7.04 10.70
N PHE A 81 6.41 -7.87 9.82
CA PHE A 81 6.28 -9.31 10.06
C PHE A 81 7.64 -10.02 10.20
N ALA A 82 8.64 -9.62 9.41
CA ALA A 82 9.99 -10.14 9.55
C ALA A 82 10.64 -9.75 10.88
N HIS A 83 10.36 -8.55 11.41
CA HIS A 83 10.76 -8.16 12.76
C HIS A 83 10.04 -8.97 13.83
N LEU A 84 8.72 -9.14 13.74
CA LEU A 84 7.94 -9.95 14.67
C LEU A 84 8.46 -11.40 14.72
N ARG A 85 8.72 -12.02 13.55
CA ARG A 85 9.25 -13.38 13.47
C ARG A 85 10.63 -13.53 14.12
N ARG A 86 11.49 -12.49 14.02
CA ARG A 86 12.82 -12.50 14.65
C ARG A 86 12.73 -12.31 16.17
N ASN A 87 11.79 -11.50 16.64
CA ASN A 87 11.61 -11.25 18.07
C ASN A 87 10.88 -12.38 18.80
N ALA A 88 10.11 -13.19 18.07
CA ALA A 88 9.40 -14.35 18.60
C ALA A 88 10.31 -15.61 18.75
N ARG A 89 11.58 -15.51 18.37
CA ARG A 89 12.58 -16.58 18.44
C ARG A 89 13.64 -16.22 19.45
#